data_AF-A0A452Y3T4-F1
#
_entry.id   AF-A0A452Y3T4-F1
#
_cell.length_a   1.000
_cell.length_b   1.000
_cell.length_c   1.000
_cell.angle_alpha   90.00
_cell.angle_beta   90.00
_cell.angle_gamma   90.00
#
_symmetry.space_group_name_H-M   'P 1'
#
loop_
_entity.id
_entity.type
_entity.pdbx_description
1 polymer ?
#
loop_
_entity_poly.entity_id
_entity_poly.type
_entity_poly.pdbx_seq_one_letter_code
_entity_poly.pdbx_strand_id
1 'polypeptide(L)' 'QLDTPVEGLREWLDAVRTAGIPCAVASSLDRRCMVEALDRMALSKYFKVFL' A
#
# COMPACT_ATOMS: atom_id res chain seq x y z
N GLN A 1 5.95 -0.59 -14.94
CA GLN A 1 4.81 0.08 -14.29
C GLN A 1 4.55 -0.61 -12.94
N LEU A 2 3.91 0.08 -11.98
CA LEU A 2 3.63 -0.44 -10.63
C LEU A 2 2.24 -1.09 -10.61
N ASP A 3 2.13 -2.28 -11.20
CA ASP A 3 0.84 -2.95 -11.37
C ASP A 3 0.72 -4.23 -10.53
N THR A 4 1.85 -4.82 -10.14
CA THR A 4 1.89 -6.05 -9.34
C THR A 4 2.69 -5.81 -8.07
N PRO A 5 2.13 -6.11 -6.88
CA PRO A 5 2.90 -6.07 -5.65
C PRO A 5 4.00 -7.12 -5.66
N VAL A 6 5.07 -6.86 -4.92
CA VAL A 6 6.12 -7.86 -4.64
C VAL A 6 5.47 -9.09 -3.99
N GLU A 7 5.93 -10.27 -4.36
CA GLU A 7 5.48 -11.54 -3.77
C GLU A 7 5.60 -11.51 -2.23
N GLY A 8 4.57 -11.98 -1.52
CA GLY A 8 4.52 -11.98 -0.06
C GLY A 8 4.13 -10.65 0.59
N LEU A 9 4.06 -9.54 -0.17
CA LEU A 9 3.73 -8.23 0.40
C LEU A 9 2.31 -8.17 0.95
N ARG A 10 1.34 -8.81 0.30
CA ARG A 10 -0.07 -8.79 0.75
C ARG A 10 -0.21 -9.54 2.06
N GLU A 11 0.37 -10.73 2.14
CA GLU A 11 0.36 -11.61 3.30
C GLU A 11 1.01 -10.90 4.50
N TRP A 12 2.13 -10.22 4.27
CA TRP A 12 2.77 -9.40 5.29
C TRP A 12 1.89 -8.23 5.74
N LEU A 13 1.29 -7.47 4.81
CA LEU A 13 0.39 -6.36 5.15
C LEU A 13 -0.88 -6.82 5.89
N ASP A 14 -1.43 -7.98 5.54
CA ASP A 14 -2.55 -8.60 6.25
C ASP A 14 -2.16 -8.98 7.69
N ALA A 15 -0.97 -9.54 7.90
CA ALA A 15 -0.47 -9.88 9.23
C ALA A 15 -0.26 -8.63 10.10
N VAL A 16 0.35 -7.58 9.53
CA VAL A 16 0.60 -6.29 10.21
C VAL A 16 -0.72 -5.61 10.59
N ARG A 17 -1.70 -5.60 9.68
CA ARG A 17 -3.04 -5.07 9.96
C ARG A 17 -3.77 -5.89 11.03
N THR A 18 -3.64 -7.22 11.00
CA THR A 18 -4.23 -8.11 12.00
C THR A 18 -3.62 -7.88 13.39
N ALA A 19 -2.33 -7.55 13.45
CA ALA A 19 -1.65 -7.14 14.67
C ALA A 19 -2.04 -5.72 15.15
N GLY A 20 -2.91 -5.01 14.42
CA GLY A 20 -3.37 -3.66 14.77
C GLY A 20 -2.34 -2.55 14.53
N ILE A 21 -1.29 -2.84 13.76
CA ILE A 21 -0.20 -1.89 13.52
C ILE A 21 -0.62 -0.94 12.38
N PRO A 22 -0.60 0.39 12.59
CA PRO A 22 -0.92 1.36 11.55
C PRO A 22 0.21 1.44 10.51
N CYS A 23 -0.14 1.36 9.23
CA CYS A 23 0.81 1.56 8.13
C CYS A 23 0.62 2.92 7.46
N ALA A 24 1.74 3.52 7.05
CA ALA A 24 1.81 4.68 6.19
C ALA A 24 2.63 4.34 4.94
N VAL A 25 2.35 5.02 3.83
CA VAL A 25 3.11 4.89 2.58
C VAL A 25 3.65 6.25 2.19
N ALA A 26 4.91 6.27 1.77
CA ALA A 26 5.58 7.46 1.25
C ALA A 26 6.07 7.20 -0.18
N SER A 27 5.92 8.18 -1.05
CA SER A 27 6.38 8.09 -2.43
C SER A 27 6.94 9.42 -2.92
N SER A 28 7.86 9.37 -3.88
CA SER A 28 8.27 10.56 -4.64
C SER A 28 7.30 10.90 -5.79
N LEU A 29 6.31 10.03 -6.06
CA LEU A 29 5.24 10.31 -7.00
C LEU A 29 4.27 11.33 -6.42
N ASP A 30 3.58 12.08 -7.29
CA ASP A 30 2.46 12.88 -6.82
C ASP A 30 1.36 11.97 -6.24
N ARG A 31 0.55 12.57 -5.37
CA ARG A 31 -0.51 11.86 -4.64
C ARG A 31 -1.46 11.09 -5.55
N ARG A 32 -1.81 11.61 -6.74
CA ARG A 32 -2.75 10.93 -7.63
C ARG A 32 -2.11 9.68 -8.21
N CYS A 33 -0.90 9.80 -8.75
CA CYS A 33 -0.16 8.65 -9.28
C CYS A 33 0.07 7.56 -8.23
N MET A 34 0.38 7.93 -6.99
CA MET A 34 0.54 6.98 -5.90
C MET A 34 -0.78 6.26 -5.57
N VAL A 35 -1.87 7.02 -5.39
CA VAL A 35 -3.18 6.43 -5.06
C VAL A 35 -3.65 5.49 -6.16
N GLU A 36 -3.52 5.89 -7.44
CA GLU A 36 -3.87 5.04 -8.57
C GLU A 36 -3.03 3.75 -8.64
N ALA A 37 -1.73 3.83 -8.37
CA ALA A 37 -0.88 2.64 -8.30
C ALA A 37 -1.31 1.69 -7.18
N LEU A 38 -1.62 2.22 -5.99
CA LEU A 38 -2.09 1.43 -4.85
C LEU A 38 -3.46 0.79 -5.10
N ASP A 39 -4.36 1.50 -5.79
CA ASP A 39 -5.68 0.98 -6.16
C ASP A 39 -5.56 -0.14 -7.20
N ARG A 40 -4.74 0.04 -8.24
CA ARG A 40 -4.43 -1.02 -9.23
C ARG A 40 -3.88 -2.27 -8.54
N MET A 41 -3.03 -2.09 -7.54
CA MET A 41 -2.49 -3.19 -6.75
C MET A 41 -3.45 -3.68 -5.64
N ALA A 42 -4.62 -3.08 -5.44
CA ALA A 42 -5.55 -3.38 -4.35
C ALA A 42 -4.89 -3.35 -2.94
N LEU A 43 -3.98 -2.38 -2.73
CA LEU A 43 -3.25 -2.19 -1.47
C LEU A 43 -3.71 -0.97 -0.67
N SER A 44 -4.53 -0.08 -1.24
CA SER A 44 -4.99 1.16 -0.59
C SER A 44 -5.58 0.92 0.81
N LYS A 45 -6.26 -0.23 1.00
CA LYS A 45 -6.90 -0.63 2.27
C LYS A 45 -5.94 -0.85 3.44
N TYR A 46 -4.63 -0.94 3.21
CA TYR A 46 -3.64 -1.20 4.24
C TYR A 46 -3.05 0.07 4.85
N PHE A 47 -3.13 1.21 4.17
CA PHE A 47 -2.47 2.44 4.58
C PHE A 47 -3.48 3.46 5.11
N LYS A 48 -3.16 4.08 6.25
CA LYS A 48 -4.00 5.16 6.82
C LYS A 48 -3.56 6.56 6.39
N VAL A 49 -2.29 6.70 6.00
CA VAL A 49 -1.68 7.99 5.65
C VAL A 49 -0.84 7.82 4.38
N PHE A 50 -0.97 8.82 3.51
CA PHE A 50 -0.25 8.99 2.25
C PHE A 50 0.66 10.21 2.36
N LEU A 51 1.99 10.00 2.28
CA LEU A 51 3.02 11.03 2.42
C LEU A 51 3.74 11.30 1.10
#